data_AF-A0A842VR97-F1
#
_entry.id   AF-A0A842VR97-F1
#
_cell.length_a   1.000
_cell.length_b   1.000
_cell.length_c   1.000
_cell.angle_alpha   90.00
_cell.angle_beta   90.00
_cell.angle_gamma   90.00
#
_symmetry.space_group_name_H-M   'P 1'
#
loop_
_entity.id
_entity.type
_entity.pdbx_description
1 polymer ?
#
loop_
_entity_poly.entity_id
_entity_poly.type
_entity_poly.pdbx_seq_one_letter_code
_entity_poly.pdbx_strand_id
1 'polypeptide(L)'
;MDYDIEDIRNGARVSNLARLFQLLTNIFGIKSNREKLESIEGKELALGFPAWGNKYATIKVSDFLLHPSIGKPDDPASYVIIDVASEEVVPVIIDVIRTPGTIFGLTKLILKYVLRGKVKVKGNLGVALKILRCLMTGQHQMYDEEKRRDHQEHQKDQEKKLQTEADGGK
;
A
#
# COMPACT_ATOMS: atom_id res chain seq x y z
N MET A 1 6.82 -0.90 35.87
CA MET A 1 6.94 -0.33 34.52
C MET A 1 5.71 -0.83 33.78
N ASP A 2 4.60 -0.09 33.86
CA ASP A 2 3.39 -0.45 33.12
C ASP A 2 3.67 -0.24 31.64
N TYR A 3 3.87 -1.35 30.93
CA TYR A 3 3.89 -1.31 29.49
C TYR A 3 2.47 -1.02 29.02
N ASP A 4 2.30 0.11 28.35
CA ASP A 4 1.04 0.43 27.70
C ASP A 4 0.79 -0.60 26.60
N ILE A 5 -0.20 -1.48 26.84
CA ILE A 5 -0.62 -2.53 25.91
C ILE A 5 -0.97 -1.93 24.54
N GLU A 6 -1.47 -0.69 24.52
CA GLU A 6 -1.78 0.02 23.28
C GLU A 6 -0.52 0.38 22.49
N ASP A 7 0.55 0.80 23.17
CA ASP A 7 1.82 1.11 22.53
C ASP A 7 2.45 -0.13 21.89
N ILE A 8 2.42 -1.27 22.61
CA ILE A 8 2.88 -2.57 22.08
C ILE A 8 2.06 -2.96 20.84
N ARG A 9 0.73 -2.86 20.92
CA ARG A 9 -0.18 -3.21 19.83
C ARG A 9 0.07 -2.35 18.60
N ASN A 10 0.21 -1.05 18.78
CA ASN A 10 0.49 -0.11 17.69
C ASN A 10 1.89 -0.33 17.09
N GLY A 11 2.88 -0.66 17.92
CA GLY A 11 4.21 -1.08 17.47
C GLY A 11 4.15 -2.34 16.58
N ALA A 12 3.38 -3.34 16.99
CA ALA A 12 3.18 -4.57 16.21
C ALA A 12 2.49 -4.29 14.86
N ARG A 13 1.49 -3.42 14.82
CA ARG A 13 0.81 -3.01 13.56
C ARG A 13 1.79 -2.39 12.56
N VAL A 14 2.58 -1.42 13.02
CA VAL A 14 3.59 -0.75 12.18
C VAL A 14 4.68 -1.73 11.74
N SER A 15 5.12 -2.63 12.62
CA SER A 15 6.06 -3.71 12.28
C SER A 15 5.54 -4.60 11.15
N ASN A 16 4.27 -5.00 11.23
CA ASN A 16 3.66 -5.86 10.21
C ASN A 16 3.52 -5.14 8.86
N LEU A 17 3.21 -3.84 8.85
CA LEU A 17 3.23 -3.06 7.61
C LEU A 17 4.63 -2.94 7.01
N ALA A 18 5.65 -2.66 7.83
CA ALA A 18 7.03 -2.59 7.37
C ALA A 18 7.46 -3.92 6.72
N ARG A 19 7.14 -5.05 7.36
CA ARG A 19 7.39 -6.40 6.81
C ARG A 19 6.62 -6.64 5.51
N LEU A 20 5.36 -6.22 5.43
CA LEU A 20 4.58 -6.31 4.19
C LEU A 20 5.26 -5.56 3.05
N PHE A 21 5.74 -4.33 3.29
CA PHE A 21 6.46 -3.56 2.27
C PHE A 21 7.73 -4.26 1.80
N GLN A 22 8.50 -4.87 2.71
CA GLN A 22 9.68 -5.68 2.34
C GLN A 22 9.29 -6.87 1.45
N LEU A 23 8.21 -7.59 1.79
CA LEU A 23 7.76 -8.74 1.01
C LEU A 23 7.33 -8.31 -0.40
N LEU A 24 6.55 -7.23 -0.51
CA LEU A 24 6.12 -6.71 -1.81
C LEU A 24 7.32 -6.36 -2.70
N THR A 25 8.37 -5.77 -2.13
CA THR A 25 9.55 -5.36 -2.88
C THR A 25 10.43 -6.54 -3.27
N ASN A 26 10.57 -7.52 -2.38
CA ASN A 26 11.37 -8.71 -2.65
C ASN A 26 10.72 -9.61 -3.71
N ILE A 27 9.39 -9.74 -3.66
CA ILE A 27 8.66 -10.63 -4.58
C ILE A 27 8.45 -9.95 -5.94
N PHE A 28 8.06 -8.67 -5.95
CA PHE A 28 7.57 -8.02 -7.17
C PHE A 28 8.48 -6.88 -7.68
N GLY A 29 9.47 -6.43 -6.91
CA GLY A 29 10.11 -5.13 -7.11
C GLY A 29 11.41 -5.10 -7.91
N ILE A 30 12.16 -6.19 -8.02
CA ILE A 30 13.60 -6.10 -8.36
C ILE A 30 13.86 -5.69 -9.82
N LYS A 31 13.13 -6.22 -10.81
CA LYS A 31 13.42 -5.96 -12.23
C LYS A 31 12.78 -4.69 -12.79
N SER A 32 11.54 -4.37 -12.40
CA SER A 32 10.75 -3.28 -13.00
C SER A 32 10.94 -1.91 -12.31
N ASN A 33 11.63 -1.87 -11.18
CA ASN A 33 11.80 -0.64 -10.40
C ASN A 33 13.23 -0.14 -10.29
N ARG A 34 14.22 -0.89 -10.81
CA ARG A 34 15.65 -0.56 -10.69
C ARG A 34 15.98 0.88 -11.10
N GLU A 35 15.59 1.28 -12.31
CA GLU A 35 15.82 2.64 -12.84
C GLU A 35 15.16 3.73 -11.97
N LYS A 36 13.97 3.44 -11.41
CA LYS A 36 13.27 4.38 -10.52
C LYS A 36 14.01 4.56 -9.20
N LEU A 37 14.52 3.45 -8.63
CA LEU A 37 15.20 3.41 -7.34
C LEU A 37 16.61 4.02 -7.43
N GLU A 38 17.32 3.80 -8.54
CA GLU A 38 18.64 4.40 -8.79
C GLU A 38 18.63 5.93 -8.64
N SER A 39 17.61 6.58 -9.19
CA SER A 39 17.46 8.04 -9.10
C SER A 39 17.17 8.59 -7.70
N ILE A 40 16.92 7.72 -6.72
CA ILE A 40 16.60 8.07 -5.33
C ILE A 40 17.40 7.24 -4.33
N GLU A 41 18.54 6.70 -4.75
CA GLU A 41 19.44 5.92 -3.90
C GLU A 41 19.82 6.69 -2.63
N GLY A 42 19.83 6.01 -1.48
CA GLY A 42 20.12 6.59 -0.17
C GLY A 42 19.02 7.49 0.40
N LYS A 43 17.90 7.69 -0.31
CA LYS A 43 16.76 8.47 0.21
C LYS A 43 15.87 7.63 1.11
N GLU A 44 15.26 8.31 2.09
CA GLU A 44 14.37 7.70 3.06
C GLU A 44 12.97 8.35 2.99
N LEU A 45 11.94 7.50 3.06
CA LEU A 45 10.55 7.89 3.22
C LEU A 45 10.06 7.49 4.62
N ALA A 46 9.52 8.45 5.35
CA ALA A 46 8.85 8.20 6.63
C ALA A 46 7.33 8.11 6.41
N LEU A 47 6.74 6.96 6.73
CA LEU A 47 5.30 6.73 6.78
C LEU A 47 4.81 6.93 8.21
N GLY A 48 4.03 7.98 8.46
CA GLY A 48 3.52 8.31 9.80
C GLY A 48 2.07 7.89 9.99
N PHE A 49 1.75 7.37 11.17
CA PHE A 49 0.43 6.86 11.54
C PHE A 49 -0.09 7.54 12.82
N PRO A 50 -0.72 8.73 12.74
CA PRO A 50 -1.25 9.44 13.90
C PRO A 50 -2.23 8.59 14.72
N ALA A 51 -3.12 7.85 14.06
CA ALA A 51 -4.10 6.97 14.71
C ALA A 51 -3.48 5.77 15.47
N TRP A 52 -2.18 5.51 15.31
CA TRP A 52 -1.44 4.45 16.00
C TRP A 52 -0.37 5.03 16.94
N GLY A 53 -0.69 6.14 17.60
CA GLY A 53 0.20 6.77 18.59
C GLY A 53 1.40 7.47 17.95
N ASN A 54 1.21 8.11 16.79
CA ASN A 54 2.26 8.82 16.05
C ASN A 54 3.51 7.96 15.74
N LYS A 55 3.31 6.65 15.53
CA LYS A 55 4.40 5.75 15.14
C LYS A 55 4.72 5.88 13.65
N TYR A 56 5.92 5.43 13.29
CA TYR A 56 6.46 5.55 11.94
C TYR A 56 7.00 4.21 11.42
N ALA A 57 6.73 3.92 10.15
CA ALA A 57 7.53 3.00 9.36
C ALA A 57 8.43 3.83 8.44
N THR A 58 9.71 3.51 8.40
CA THR A 58 10.66 4.13 7.47
C THR A 58 10.94 3.18 6.32
N ILE A 59 11.15 3.71 5.13
CA ILE A 59 11.58 2.95 3.95
C ILE A 59 12.81 3.63 3.38
N LYS A 60 13.96 2.97 3.50
CA LYS A 60 15.23 3.42 2.90
C LYS A 60 15.44 2.75 1.55
N VAL A 61 15.91 3.52 0.57
CA VAL A 61 16.40 2.98 -0.70
C VAL A 61 17.89 2.71 -0.58
N SER A 62 18.30 1.45 -0.75
CA SER A 62 19.72 1.04 -0.77
C SER A 62 19.88 -0.17 -1.68
N ASP A 63 20.93 -0.18 -2.49
CA ASP A 63 21.25 -1.25 -3.45
C ASP A 63 20.11 -1.53 -4.43
N PHE A 64 19.39 -0.48 -4.83
CA PHE A 64 18.17 -0.59 -5.66
C PHE A 64 17.06 -1.44 -5.03
N LEU A 65 17.06 -1.57 -3.71
CA LEU A 65 16.05 -2.27 -2.92
C LEU A 65 15.43 -1.32 -1.90
N LEU A 66 14.25 -1.69 -1.42
CA LEU A 66 13.62 -1.02 -0.29
C LEU A 66 13.94 -1.79 0.99
N HIS A 67 14.39 -1.06 2.01
CA HIS A 67 14.72 -1.55 3.35
C HIS A 67 13.81 -0.85 4.34
N PRO A 68 12.66 -1.45 4.69
CA PRO A 68 11.74 -0.90 5.65
C PRO A 68 12.19 -1.19 7.09
N SER A 69 11.97 -0.23 7.96
CA SER A 69 12.27 -0.32 9.40
C SER A 69 11.18 0.38 10.21
N ILE A 70 11.16 0.15 11.52
CA ILE A 70 10.25 0.84 12.44
C ILE A 70 11.02 1.99 13.07
N GLY A 71 10.35 3.12 13.21
CA GLY A 71 10.91 4.31 13.84
C GLY A 71 10.86 5.51 12.91
N LYS A 72 10.96 6.69 13.52
CA LYS A 72 11.05 7.95 12.80
C LYS A 72 12.53 8.14 12.40
N PRO A 73 12.83 8.39 11.13
CA PRO A 73 14.19 8.71 10.71
C PRO A 73 14.53 10.16 11.08
N ASP A 74 15.82 10.46 11.21
CA ASP A 74 16.29 11.78 11.64
C ASP A 74 16.01 12.85 10.59
N ASP A 75 16.34 12.57 9.31
CA ASP A 75 16.15 13.49 8.19
C ASP A 75 15.67 12.75 6.93
N PRO A 76 14.39 12.33 6.87
CA PRO A 76 13.88 11.68 5.69
C PRO A 76 13.69 12.69 4.56
N ALA A 77 13.95 12.24 3.33
CA ALA A 77 13.69 13.02 2.13
C ALA A 77 12.20 13.35 1.96
N SER A 78 11.31 12.54 2.55
CA SER A 78 9.86 12.74 2.49
C SER A 78 9.13 12.14 3.67
N TYR A 79 7.99 12.74 4.00
CA TYR A 79 7.00 12.20 4.92
C TYR A 79 5.69 11.95 4.18
N VAL A 80 5.06 10.81 4.42
CA VAL A 80 3.68 10.51 4.04
C VAL A 80 2.94 10.16 5.32
N ILE A 81 2.03 11.03 5.74
CA ILE A 81 1.25 10.89 6.97
C ILE A 81 -0.14 10.40 6.58
N ILE A 82 -0.52 9.21 7.05
CA ILE A 82 -1.81 8.60 6.81
C ILE A 82 -2.76 9.05 7.92
N ASP A 83 -3.45 10.16 7.66
CA ASP A 83 -4.28 10.91 8.61
C ASP A 83 -5.75 10.47 8.49
N VAL A 84 -6.02 9.25 8.91
CA VAL A 84 -7.34 8.62 8.91
C VAL A 84 -7.58 7.91 10.24
N ALA A 85 -8.83 7.51 10.51
CA ALA A 85 -9.16 6.67 11.66
C ALA A 85 -8.41 5.31 11.61
N SER A 86 -8.20 4.69 12.77
CA SER A 86 -7.37 3.49 12.92
C SER A 86 -7.82 2.32 12.01
N GLU A 87 -9.12 2.14 11.88
CA GLU A 87 -9.80 1.15 11.05
C GLU A 87 -9.63 1.39 9.55
N GLU A 88 -9.36 2.64 9.13
CA GLU A 88 -9.19 3.04 7.73
C GLU A 88 -7.73 2.93 7.26
N VAL A 89 -6.76 2.83 8.18
CA VAL A 89 -5.32 2.78 7.82
C VAL A 89 -5.02 1.59 6.91
N VAL A 90 -5.44 0.39 7.31
CA VAL A 90 -5.20 -0.83 6.53
C VAL A 90 -5.91 -0.78 5.17
N PRO A 91 -7.20 -0.42 5.07
CA PRO A 91 -7.87 -0.19 3.79
C PRO A 91 -7.14 0.79 2.87
N VAL A 92 -6.62 1.91 3.39
CA VAL A 92 -5.85 2.87 2.58
C VAL A 92 -4.55 2.24 2.05
N ILE A 93 -3.81 1.53 2.90
CA ILE A 93 -2.57 0.84 2.48
C ILE A 93 -2.87 -0.21 1.40
N ILE A 94 -3.92 -1.02 1.58
CA ILE A 94 -4.33 -2.03 0.62
C ILE A 94 -4.73 -1.39 -0.72
N ASP A 95 -5.49 -0.29 -0.71
CA ASP A 95 -5.88 0.42 -1.94
C ASP A 95 -4.65 0.96 -2.69
N VAL A 96 -3.66 1.48 -1.97
CA VAL A 96 -2.37 1.89 -2.56
C VAL A 96 -1.68 0.70 -3.21
N ILE A 97 -1.50 -0.41 -2.50
CA ILE A 97 -0.82 -1.62 -3.01
C ILE A 97 -1.53 -2.17 -4.25
N ARG A 98 -2.87 -2.20 -4.24
CA ARG A 98 -3.69 -2.73 -5.35
C ARG A 98 -3.81 -1.77 -6.53
N THR A 99 -3.44 -0.51 -6.37
CA THR A 99 -3.52 0.44 -7.47
C THR A 99 -2.39 0.16 -8.47
N PRO A 100 -2.66 0.23 -9.79
CA PRO A 100 -1.62 0.12 -10.81
C PRO A 100 -0.55 1.20 -10.63
N GLY A 101 0.73 0.83 -10.65
CA GLY A 101 1.87 1.74 -10.61
C GLY A 101 2.04 2.58 -11.88
N THR A 102 0.96 3.14 -12.44
CA THR A 102 0.95 4.04 -13.59
C THR A 102 0.74 5.49 -13.13
N ILE A 103 1.01 6.46 -14.00
CA ILE A 103 0.73 7.88 -13.72
C ILE A 103 -0.74 8.07 -13.36
N PHE A 104 -1.66 7.46 -14.13
CA PHE A 104 -3.09 7.55 -13.87
C PHE A 104 -3.49 6.93 -12.51
N GLY A 105 -2.89 5.79 -12.15
CA GLY A 105 -3.10 5.18 -10.83
C GLY A 105 -2.64 6.08 -9.69
N LEU A 106 -1.45 6.70 -9.83
CA LEU A 106 -0.94 7.66 -8.86
C LEU A 106 -1.83 8.90 -8.76
N THR A 107 -2.25 9.48 -9.89
CA THR A 107 -3.18 10.62 -9.89
C THR A 107 -4.48 10.28 -9.17
N LYS A 108 -5.04 9.08 -9.40
CA LYS A 108 -6.24 8.61 -8.70
C LYS A 108 -6.04 8.56 -7.19
N LEU A 109 -4.89 8.07 -6.70
CA LEU A 109 -4.58 8.08 -5.26
C LEU A 109 -4.43 9.49 -4.69
N ILE A 110 -3.77 10.39 -5.42
CA ILE A 110 -3.62 11.80 -5.02
C ILE A 110 -5.00 12.46 -4.88
N LEU A 111 -5.88 12.30 -5.87
CA LEU A 111 -7.23 12.85 -5.82
C LEU A 111 -8.07 12.24 -4.69
N LYS A 112 -7.96 10.92 -4.48
CA LYS A 112 -8.76 10.19 -3.49
C LYS A 112 -8.33 10.45 -2.05
N TYR A 113 -7.02 10.54 -1.80
CA TYR A 113 -6.47 10.56 -0.45
C TYR A 113 -5.79 11.86 -0.07
N VAL A 114 -5.01 12.45 -0.98
CA VAL A 114 -4.25 13.67 -0.67
C VAL A 114 -5.17 14.89 -0.66
N LEU A 115 -5.96 15.09 -1.73
CA LEU A 115 -6.89 16.22 -1.80
C LEU A 115 -8.01 16.14 -0.77
N ARG A 116 -8.39 14.93 -0.35
CA ARG A 116 -9.39 14.72 0.71
C ARG A 116 -8.82 14.85 2.12
N GLY A 117 -7.55 15.20 2.27
CA GLY A 117 -6.88 15.37 3.57
C GLY A 117 -6.58 14.07 4.32
N LYS A 118 -6.93 12.90 3.77
CA LYS A 118 -6.68 11.58 4.37
C LYS A 118 -5.19 11.21 4.38
N VAL A 119 -4.41 11.75 3.45
CA VAL A 119 -2.97 11.56 3.37
C VAL A 119 -2.28 12.90 3.19
N LYS A 120 -1.31 13.21 4.03
CA LYS A 120 -0.50 14.44 3.93
C LYS A 120 0.91 14.07 3.49
N VAL A 121 1.41 14.71 2.45
CA VAL A 121 2.80 14.53 1.99
C VAL A 121 3.60 15.78 2.35
N LYS A 122 4.77 15.60 2.97
CA LYS A 122 5.73 16.69 3.23
C LYS A 122 7.10 16.31 2.66
N GLY A 123 7.90 17.31 2.27
CA GLY A 123 9.21 17.08 1.64
C GLY A 123 9.10 16.78 0.14
N ASN A 124 9.99 15.94 -0.37
CA ASN A 124 10.10 15.68 -1.81
C ASN A 124 9.02 14.72 -2.35
N LEU A 125 7.93 15.27 -2.86
CA LEU A 125 6.83 14.49 -3.45
C LEU A 125 7.30 13.47 -4.51
N GLY A 126 8.32 13.80 -5.31
CA GLY A 126 8.87 12.89 -6.31
C GLY A 126 9.51 11.63 -5.71
N VAL A 127 10.23 11.77 -4.59
CA VAL A 127 10.78 10.63 -3.83
C VAL A 127 9.64 9.79 -3.24
N ALA A 128 8.66 10.44 -2.60
CA ALA A 128 7.51 9.74 -2.02
C ALA A 128 6.75 8.92 -3.07
N LEU A 129 6.45 9.52 -4.23
CA LEU A 129 5.74 8.83 -5.32
C LEU A 129 6.55 7.69 -5.94
N LYS A 130 7.88 7.85 -6.11
CA LYS A 130 8.73 6.78 -6.63
C LYS A 130 8.75 5.56 -5.69
N ILE A 131 8.88 5.79 -4.39
CA ILE A 131 8.85 4.72 -3.37
C ILE A 131 7.47 4.08 -3.32
N LEU A 132 6.39 4.87 -3.24
CA LEU A 132 5.02 4.35 -3.26
C LEU A 132 4.74 3.51 -4.51
N ARG A 133 5.20 3.96 -5.68
CA ARG A 133 5.07 3.23 -6.95
C ARG A 133 5.77 1.87 -6.93
N CYS A 134 6.81 1.70 -6.12
CA CYS A 134 7.47 0.40 -5.95
C CYS A 134 6.66 -0.57 -5.08
N LEU A 135 5.75 -0.06 -4.24
CA LEU A 135 4.81 -0.85 -3.43
C LEU A 135 3.51 -1.19 -4.17
N MET A 136 3.23 -0.48 -5.26
CA MET A 136 2.04 -0.64 -6.10
C MET A 136 2.19 -1.87 -6.99
N THR A 137 1.42 -2.91 -6.71
CA THR A 137 1.45 -4.22 -7.39
C THR A 137 0.22 -4.46 -8.26
N GLY A 138 -0.68 -3.49 -8.42
CA GLY A 138 -1.92 -3.64 -9.20
C GLY A 138 -1.77 -3.94 -10.69
N GLN A 139 -0.54 -3.96 -11.22
CA GLN A 139 -0.22 -4.41 -12.60
C GLN A 139 0.34 -5.84 -12.64
N HIS A 140 0.52 -6.48 -11.48
CA HIS A 140 1.05 -7.83 -11.40
C HIS A 140 0.00 -8.85 -11.84
N GLN A 141 0.43 -9.89 -12.57
CA GLN A 141 -0.43 -10.92 -13.18
C GLN A 141 -1.38 -11.60 -12.17
N MET A 142 -0.97 -11.70 -10.90
CA MET A 142 -1.81 -12.21 -9.80
C MET A 142 -3.18 -11.52 -9.71
N TYR A 143 -3.25 -10.20 -9.95
CA TYR A 143 -4.50 -9.45 -9.89
C TYR A 143 -5.33 -9.56 -11.18
N ASP A 144 -4.71 -9.91 -12.30
CA ASP A 144 -5.43 -10.22 -13.54
C ASP A 144 -6.11 -11.60 -13.43
N GLU A 145 -5.49 -12.56 -12.74
CA GLU A 145 -6.07 -13.86 -12.46
C GLU A 145 -7.25 -13.79 -11.48
N GLU A 146 -7.14 -12.96 -10.43
CA GLU A 146 -8.22 -12.73 -9.45
C GLU A 146 -9.47 -12.16 -10.14
N LYS A 147 -9.32 -11.10 -10.95
CA LYS A 147 -10.45 -10.52 -11.72
C LYS A 147 -11.11 -11.50 -12.68
N ARG A 148 -10.33 -12.42 -13.27
CA ARG A 148 -10.86 -13.46 -14.16
C ARG A 148 -11.66 -14.50 -13.39
N ARG A 149 -11.21 -14.89 -12.18
CA ARG A 149 -11.96 -15.81 -11.31
C ARG A 149 -13.28 -15.18 -10.84
N ASP A 150 -13.25 -13.93 -10.38
CA ASP A 150 -14.45 -13.22 -9.95
C ASP A 150 -15.49 -13.09 -11.09
N HIS A 151 -15.03 -12.82 -12.32
CA HIS A 151 -15.90 -12.80 -13.50
C HIS A 151 -16.51 -14.18 -13.80
N GLN A 152 -15.73 -15.25 -13.68
CA GLN A 152 -16.22 -16.62 -13.92
C GLN A 152 -17.20 -17.08 -12.85
N GLU A 153 -17.01 -16.70 -11.59
CA GLU A 153 -17.94 -17.02 -10.50
C GLU A 153 -19.26 -16.26 -10.65
N HIS A 154 -19.21 -14.96 -10.98
CA HIS A 154 -20.43 -14.20 -11.26
C HIS A 154 -21.21 -14.70 -12.48
N GLN A 155 -20.53 -15.19 -13.52
CA GLN A 155 -21.20 -15.81 -14.67
C GLN A 155 -21.88 -17.13 -14.28
N LYS A 156 -21.20 -17.99 -13.51
CA LYS A 156 -21.78 -19.25 -13.01
C LYS A 156 -22.98 -19.03 -12.09
N ASP A 157 -22.94 -18.01 -11.25
CA ASP A 157 -24.06 -17.67 -10.36
C ASP A 157 -25.28 -17.15 -11.14
N GLN A 158 -25.06 -16.42 -12.24
CA GLN A 158 -26.14 -15.99 -13.13
C GLN A 158 -26.75 -17.16 -13.90
N GLU A 159 -25.93 -18.08 -14.42
CA GLU A 159 -26.40 -19.28 -15.12
C GLU A 159 -27.21 -20.21 -14.19
N LYS A 160 -26.77 -20.40 -12.95
CA LYS A 160 -27.53 -21.16 -11.93
C LYS A 160 -28.89 -20.54 -11.63
N LYS A 161 -28.97 -19.21 -11.49
CA LYS A 161 -30.25 -18.52 -11.24
C LYS A 161 -31.22 -18.72 -12.38
N LEU A 162 -30.75 -18.58 -13.63
CA LEU A 162 -31.57 -18.81 -14.83
C LEU A 162 -32.08 -20.25 -14.94
N GLN A 163 -31.28 -21.25 -14.58
CA GLN A 163 -31.73 -22.65 -14.55
C GLN A 163 -32.75 -22.94 -13.44
N THR A 164 -32.56 -22.35 -12.26
CA THR A 164 -33.49 -22.56 -11.13
C THR A 164 -34.86 -21.90 -11.39
N GLU A 165 -34.88 -20.76 -12.09
CA GLU A 165 -36.12 -20.09 -12.52
C GLU A 165 -36.84 -20.85 -13.65
N ALA A 166 -36.09 -21.51 -14.54
CA ALA A 166 -36.65 -22.33 -15.62
C ALA A 166 -37.28 -23.64 -15.10
N ASP A 167 -36.73 -24.23 -14.04
CA ASP A 167 -37.22 -25.49 -13.47
C ASP A 167 -38.36 -25.31 -12.43
N GLY A 168 -38.49 -24.13 -11.81
CA GLY A 168 -39.54 -23.82 -10.82
C GLY A 168 -40.88 -23.32 -11.38
N GLY A 169 -40.99 -23.16 -12.70
CA GLY A 169 -42.17 -22.60 -13.39
C GLY A 169 -43.21 -23.61 -13.89
N LYS A 170 -43.29 -24.82 -13.32
CA LYS A 170 -44.29 -25.84 -13.65
C LYS A 170 -45.31 -26.05 -12.53
#